data_AF-B2DCM1-F1
#
_entry.id   AF-B2DCM1-F1
#
_cell.length_a   1.000
_cell.length_b   1.000
_cell.length_c   1.000
_cell.angle_alpha   90.00
_cell.angle_beta   90.00
_cell.angle_gamma   90.00
#
_symmetry.space_group_name_H-M   'P 1'
#
loop_
_entity.id
_entity.type
_entity.pdbx_description
1 polymer ?
#
loop_
_entity_poly.entity_id
_entity_poly.type
_entity_poly.pdbx_seq_one_letter_code
_entity_poly.pdbx_strand_id
1 'polypeptide(L)'
;MEIPLYAFDFLLKLVEKGYKPIIAHPERYNSIQHNLYILDRLVDIGCVLQMNAGSLLGLYGKPAKKVAKFMIKNCKLHIIGSDAHNNNKRPFLIGKVYNKIHSKEFKEYLMKNTKNIWNDDKIDLFKFF
;
A
#
# COMPACT_ATOMS: atom_id res chain seq x y z
N MET A 1 1.47 14.36 4.89
CA MET A 1 2.15 13.60 5.97
C MET A 1 3.59 13.41 5.55
N GLU A 2 4.55 13.64 6.42
CA GLU A 2 5.98 13.45 6.13
C GLU A 2 6.48 12.14 6.74
N ILE A 3 7.54 11.59 6.15
CA ILE A 3 8.26 10.44 6.71
C ILE A 3 9.29 10.98 7.72
N PRO A 4 9.30 10.50 8.99
CA PRO A 4 10.32 10.88 9.96
C PRO A 4 11.73 10.51 9.49
N LEU A 5 12.73 11.33 9.84
CA LEU A 5 14.12 11.11 9.40
C LEU A 5 14.68 9.74 9.82
N TYR A 6 14.30 9.24 10.99
CA TYR A 6 14.75 7.95 11.53
C TYR A 6 13.96 6.74 11.00
N ALA A 7 12.94 6.95 10.16
CA ALA A 7 11.99 5.90 9.81
C ALA A 7 12.66 4.71 9.11
N PHE A 8 13.60 4.96 8.20
CA PHE A 8 14.28 3.90 7.44
C PHE A 8 15.13 3.00 8.35
N ASP A 9 15.92 3.60 9.25
CA ASP A 9 16.73 2.84 10.21
C ASP A 9 15.87 2.06 11.20
N PHE A 10 14.74 2.64 11.60
CA PHE A 10 13.79 1.98 12.48
C PHE A 10 13.11 0.78 11.80
N LEU A 11 12.67 0.95 10.55
CA LEU A 11 12.06 -0.12 9.75
C LEU A 11 13.05 -1.26 9.51
N LEU A 12 14.31 -0.94 9.18
CA LEU A 12 15.36 -1.95 9.00
C LEU A 12 15.54 -2.79 10.26
N LYS A 13 15.66 -2.16 11.44
CA LYS A 13 15.76 -2.86 12.73
C LYS A 13 14.56 -3.73 13.04
N LEU A 14 13.36 -3.34 12.62
CA LEU A 14 12.16 -4.17 12.78
C LEU A 14 12.25 -5.42 11.90
N VAL A 15 12.65 -5.27 10.64
CA VAL A 15 12.81 -6.38 9.70
C VAL A 15 13.91 -7.34 10.15
N GLU A 16 15.05 -6.84 10.63
CA GLU A 16 16.14 -7.65 11.20
C GLU A 16 15.69 -8.47 12.41
N LYS A 17 14.71 -7.98 13.17
CA LYS A 17 14.09 -8.69 14.30
C LYS A 17 12.99 -9.67 13.88
N GLY A 18 12.75 -9.84 12.57
CA GLY A 18 11.75 -10.75 12.01
C GLY A 18 10.34 -10.16 11.90
N TYR A 19 10.13 -8.88 12.21
CA TYR A 19 8.84 -8.22 11.97
C TYR A 19 8.67 -7.88 10.49
N LYS A 20 7.42 -7.80 10.03
CA LYS A 20 7.06 -7.34 8.67
C LYS A 20 6.27 -6.04 8.76
N PRO A 21 6.91 -4.86 8.68
CA PRO A 21 6.21 -3.59 8.78
C PRO A 21 5.24 -3.38 7.61
N ILE A 22 4.02 -2.94 7.92
CA ILE A 22 3.03 -2.52 6.92
C ILE A 22 3.01 -0.99 6.90
N ILE A 23 3.42 -0.40 5.78
CA ILE A 23 3.33 1.04 5.55
C ILE A 23 1.89 1.36 5.15
N ALA A 24 1.16 1.96 6.08
CA ALA A 24 -0.21 2.39 5.86
C ALA A 24 -0.26 3.55 4.86
N HIS A 25 -1.08 3.39 3.83
CA HIS A 25 -1.46 4.41 2.84
C HIS A 25 -0.31 5.34 2.40
N PRO A 26 0.81 4.79 1.87
CA PRO A 26 1.99 5.56 1.50
C PRO A 26 1.70 6.61 0.42
N GLU A 27 0.66 6.42 -0.39
CA GLU A 27 0.21 7.39 -1.39
C GLU A 27 -0.22 8.74 -0.79
N ARG A 28 -0.47 8.81 0.52
CA ARG A 28 -0.83 10.04 1.24
C ARG A 28 0.39 10.78 1.80
N TYR A 29 1.60 10.25 1.65
CA TYR A 29 2.82 10.89 2.16
C TYR A 29 3.35 11.87 1.13
N ASN A 30 3.64 13.08 1.56
CA ASN A 30 4.14 14.16 0.71
C ASN A 30 5.48 13.74 0.10
N SER A 31 6.39 13.20 0.90
CA SER A 31 7.71 12.76 0.44
C SER A 31 7.60 11.73 -0.71
N ILE A 32 6.61 10.84 -0.66
CA ILE A 32 6.32 9.85 -1.71
C ILE A 32 5.64 10.49 -2.93
N GLN A 33 4.71 11.43 -2.71
CA GLN A 33 4.07 12.17 -3.80
C GLN A 33 5.08 12.98 -4.63
N HIS A 34 6.17 13.43 -4.02
CA HIS A 34 7.29 14.10 -4.70
C HIS A 34 8.31 13.11 -5.27
N ASN A 35 8.58 12.00 -4.58
CA ASN A 35 9.56 11.00 -5.01
C ASN A 35 9.02 9.57 -4.87
N LEU A 36 8.56 9.01 -5.99
CA LEU A 36 8.01 7.65 -6.05
C LEU A 36 9.05 6.56 -5.77
N TYR A 37 10.35 6.82 -5.91
CA TYR A 37 11.43 5.86 -5.62
C TYR A 37 11.43 5.42 -4.15
N ILE A 38 10.86 6.23 -3.26
CA ILE A 38 10.69 5.87 -1.85
C ILE A 38 9.85 4.60 -1.69
N LEU A 39 8.87 4.36 -2.58
CA LEU A 39 8.09 3.13 -2.55
C LEU A 39 9.01 1.91 -2.73
N ASP A 40 9.90 1.95 -3.71
CA ASP A 40 10.85 0.86 -3.97
C ASP A 40 11.77 0.64 -2.79
N ARG A 41 12.34 1.71 -2.21
CA ARG A 41 13.19 1.61 -1.02
C ARG A 41 12.48 0.94 0.17
N LEU A 42 11.20 1.23 0.38
CA LEU A 42 10.41 0.61 1.45
C LEU A 42 10.25 -0.90 1.20
N VAL A 43 9.99 -1.30 -0.05
CA VAL A 43 9.89 -2.72 -0.43
C VAL A 43 11.24 -3.42 -0.30
N ASP A 44 12.33 -2.79 -0.74
CA ASP A 44 13.68 -3.36 -0.70
C ASP A 44 14.15 -3.59 0.76
N ILE A 45 13.65 -2.80 1.72
CA ILE A 45 13.86 -3.05 3.17
C ILE A 45 13.07 -4.26 3.69
N GLY A 46 12.03 -4.69 2.97
CA GLY A 46 11.13 -5.77 3.39
C GLY A 46 9.78 -5.28 3.91
N CYS A 47 9.41 -4.03 3.66
CA CYS A 47 8.11 -3.49 4.08
C CYS A 47 6.99 -3.85 3.10
N VAL A 48 5.80 -4.06 3.66
CA VAL A 48 4.55 -4.24 2.93
C VAL A 48 3.91 -2.88 2.69
N LEU A 49 3.42 -2.63 1.48
CA LEU A 49 2.73 -1.40 1.12
C LEU A 49 1.22 -1.61 1.06
N GLN A 50 0.48 -0.84 1.85
CA GLN A 50 -0.99 -0.89 1.91
C GLN A 50 -1.60 0.38 1.29
N MET A 51 -2.22 0.28 0.12
CA MET A 51 -2.92 1.42 -0.49
C MET A 51 -4.31 1.60 0.13
N ASN A 52 -4.74 2.84 0.38
CA ASN A 52 -6.11 3.14 0.80
C ASN A 52 -7.08 3.11 -0.38
N ALA A 53 -8.19 2.38 -0.25
CA ALA A 53 -9.22 2.29 -1.28
C ALA A 53 -9.78 3.67 -1.69
N GLY A 54 -9.96 4.58 -0.71
CA GLY A 54 -10.45 5.93 -0.97
C GLY A 54 -9.50 6.77 -1.85
N SER A 55 -8.20 6.49 -1.82
CA SER A 55 -7.19 7.24 -2.59
C SER A 55 -7.38 7.09 -4.10
N LEU A 56 -7.66 5.87 -4.58
CA LEU A 56 -7.89 5.64 -6.02
C LEU A 56 -9.14 6.36 -6.54
N LEU A 57 -10.14 6.55 -5.67
CA LEU A 57 -11.37 7.27 -5.99
C LEU A 57 -11.19 8.80 -5.88
N GLY A 58 -10.22 9.25 -5.09
CA GLY A 58 -9.86 10.67 -4.95
C GLY A 58 -10.31 11.31 -3.64
N LEU A 59 -10.72 10.50 -2.65
CA LEU A 59 -11.16 11.01 -1.34
C LEU A 59 -10.07 11.79 -0.59
N TYR A 60 -8.80 11.51 -0.89
CA TYR A 60 -7.65 12.15 -0.24
C TYR A 60 -6.91 13.12 -1.16
N GLY A 61 -7.61 13.68 -2.16
CA GLY A 61 -7.07 14.71 -3.06
C GLY A 61 -6.36 14.18 -4.31
N LYS A 62 -6.07 15.10 -5.24
CA LYS A 62 -5.44 14.78 -6.53
C LYS A 62 -4.04 14.14 -6.39
N PRO A 63 -3.16 14.59 -5.49
CA PRO A 63 -1.83 13.99 -5.33
C PRO A 63 -1.89 12.52 -4.91
N ALA A 64 -2.67 12.19 -3.88
CA ALA A 64 -2.83 10.81 -3.41
C ALA A 64 -3.46 9.92 -4.50
N LYS A 65 -4.45 10.43 -5.25
CA LYS A 65 -5.04 9.71 -6.38
C LYS A 65 -4.02 9.41 -7.48
N LYS A 66 -3.09 10.33 -7.75
CA LYS A 66 -2.03 10.14 -8.76
C LYS A 66 -1.09 9.02 -8.34
N VAL A 67 -0.65 9.01 -7.08
CA VAL A 67 0.23 7.94 -6.55
C VAL A 67 -0.51 6.61 -6.47
N ALA A 68 -1.76 6.56 -6.00
CA ALA A 68 -2.59 5.36 -6.00
C ALA A 68 -2.74 4.74 -7.41
N LYS A 69 -2.99 5.56 -8.43
CA LYS A 69 -3.03 5.11 -9.83
C LYS A 69 -1.69 4.57 -10.30
N PHE A 70 -0.58 5.23 -9.93
CA PHE A 70 0.76 4.76 -10.24
C PHE A 70 1.04 3.40 -9.61
N MET A 71 0.71 3.21 -8.32
CA MET A 71 0.88 1.95 -7.61
C MET A 71 0.08 0.82 -8.30
N ILE A 72 -1.19 1.06 -8.64
CA ILE A 72 -2.02 0.05 -9.33
C ILE A 72 -1.50 -0.26 -10.74
N LYS A 73 -1.11 0.75 -11.52
CA LYS A 73 -0.66 0.57 -12.92
C LYS A 73 0.67 -0.21 -13.00
N ASN A 74 1.54 -0.03 -12.02
CA ASN A 74 2.87 -0.65 -11.99
C ASN A 74 2.96 -1.76 -10.94
N CYS A 75 1.82 -2.27 -10.47
CA CYS A 75 1.73 -3.32 -9.46
C CYS A 75 2.59 -3.08 -8.19
N LYS A 76 2.80 -1.81 -7.80
CA LYS A 76 3.62 -1.38 -6.65
C LYS A 76 2.82 -1.24 -5.36
N LEU A 77 2.06 -2.27 -4.99
CA LEU A 77 1.43 -2.41 -3.69
C LEU A 77 1.21 -3.89 -3.37
N HIS A 78 1.01 -4.19 -2.08
CA HIS A 78 0.88 -5.57 -1.61
C HIS A 78 -0.52 -5.88 -1.13
N ILE A 79 -1.22 -4.88 -0.56
CA ILE A 79 -2.59 -5.00 -0.06
C ILE A 79 -3.37 -3.69 -0.23
N ILE A 80 -4.70 -3.78 -0.17
CA ILE A 80 -5.61 -2.65 -0.18
C ILE A 80 -6.45 -2.68 1.10
N GLY A 81 -6.46 -1.57 1.83
CA GLY A 81 -7.22 -1.38 3.05
C GLY A 81 -8.28 -0.29 2.88
N SER A 82 -9.38 -0.40 3.63
CA SER A 82 -10.47 0.58 3.53
C SER A 82 -10.14 1.88 4.26
N ASP A 83 -9.49 1.76 5.42
CA ASP A 83 -9.31 2.87 6.37
C ASP A 83 -10.65 3.59 6.64
N ALA A 84 -11.72 2.78 6.74
CA ALA A 84 -13.08 3.25 6.90
C ALA A 84 -13.33 3.75 8.33
N HIS A 85 -14.07 4.84 8.46
CA HIS A 85 -14.40 5.45 9.76
C HIS A 85 -15.91 5.72 9.92
N ASN A 86 -16.69 5.68 8.83
CA ASN A 86 -18.15 5.84 8.83
C ASN A 86 -18.72 5.45 7.46
N ASN A 87 -20.05 5.33 7.36
CA ASN A 87 -20.71 4.91 6.12
C ASN A 87 -20.84 6.02 5.05
N ASN A 88 -20.41 7.26 5.35
CA ASN A 88 -20.70 8.42 4.51
C ASN A 88 -19.43 9.04 3.90
N LYS A 89 -18.59 9.68 4.72
CA LYS A 89 -17.39 10.41 4.29
C LYS A 89 -16.19 9.49 4.05
N ARG A 90 -16.02 8.44 4.86
CA ARG A 90 -14.93 7.45 4.76
C ARG A 90 -15.47 6.01 4.81
N PRO A 91 -16.24 5.57 3.78
CA PRO A 91 -16.79 4.22 3.72
C PRO A 91 -15.77 3.18 3.24
N PHE A 92 -16.15 1.90 3.25
CA PHE A 92 -15.23 0.78 3.00
C PHE A 92 -14.59 0.75 1.60
N LEU A 93 -15.38 0.93 0.54
CA LEU A 93 -14.94 1.07 -0.87
C LEU A 93 -14.10 -0.06 -1.50
N ILE A 94 -13.72 -1.12 -0.76
CA ILE A 94 -12.86 -2.22 -1.23
C ILE A 94 -13.37 -2.81 -2.56
N GLY A 95 -14.63 -3.29 -2.60
CA GLY A 95 -15.18 -3.91 -3.82
C GLY A 95 -15.17 -2.97 -5.03
N LYS A 96 -15.49 -1.68 -4.83
CA LYS A 96 -15.43 -0.67 -5.90
C LYS A 96 -14.03 -0.49 -6.46
N VAL A 97 -13.00 -0.59 -5.61
CA VAL A 97 -11.59 -0.48 -6.01
C VAL A 97 -11.12 -1.75 -6.73
N TYR A 98 -11.43 -2.94 -6.21
CA TYR A 98 -11.09 -4.20 -6.88
C TYR A 98 -11.73 -4.31 -8.27
N ASN A 99 -12.93 -3.78 -8.48
CA ASN A 99 -13.56 -3.73 -9.81
C ASN A 99 -12.82 -2.83 -10.82
N LYS A 100 -12.01 -1.88 -10.36
CA LYS A 100 -11.21 -0.99 -11.22
C LYS A 100 -9.84 -1.57 -11.58
N ILE A 101 -9.40 -2.63 -10.91
CA ILE A 101 -8.17 -3.34 -11.27
C ILE A 101 -8.53 -4.25 -12.45
N HIS A 102 -7.76 -4.22 -13.53
CA HIS A 102 -8.06 -5.03 -14.72
C HIS A 102 -7.37 -6.39 -14.67
N SER A 103 -6.11 -6.46 -14.23
CA SER A 103 -5.37 -7.72 -14.10
C SER A 103 -6.01 -8.62 -13.04
N LYS A 104 -6.42 -9.81 -13.46
CA LYS A 104 -6.95 -10.86 -12.57
C LYS A 104 -5.86 -11.36 -11.63
N GLU A 105 -4.67 -11.64 -12.17
CA GLU A 105 -3.49 -12.10 -11.42
C GLU A 105 -3.13 -11.12 -10.30
N PHE A 106 -3.15 -9.82 -10.59
CA PHE A 106 -2.85 -8.82 -9.58
C PHE A 106 -3.92 -8.75 -8.47
N LYS A 107 -5.21 -8.93 -8.81
CA LYS A 107 -6.26 -9.03 -7.77
C LYS A 107 -6.04 -10.25 -6.88
N GLU A 108 -5.75 -11.40 -7.49
CA GLU A 108 -5.49 -12.65 -6.76
C GLU A 108 -4.27 -12.52 -5.85
N TYR A 109 -3.21 -11.87 -6.32
CA TYR A 109 -2.04 -11.53 -5.51
C TYR A 109 -2.40 -10.66 -4.30
N LEU A 110 -3.13 -9.55 -4.50
CA LEU A 110 -3.54 -8.66 -3.39
C LEU A 110 -4.41 -9.38 -2.36
N MET A 111 -5.33 -10.24 -2.82
CA MET A 111 -6.19 -11.04 -1.95
C MET A 111 -5.41 -12.12 -1.20
N LYS A 112 -4.48 -12.80 -1.88
CA LYS A 112 -3.59 -13.79 -1.29
C LYS A 112 -2.72 -13.17 -0.20
N ASN A 113 -2.08 -12.03 -0.47
CA ASN A 113 -1.29 -11.34 0.54
C ASN A 113 -2.12 -10.88 1.74
N THR A 114 -3.37 -10.45 1.52
CA THR A 114 -4.28 -10.11 2.61
C THR A 114 -4.57 -11.32 3.50
N LYS A 115 -4.84 -12.49 2.89
CA LYS A 115 -5.05 -13.75 3.61
C LYS A 115 -3.79 -14.22 4.34
N ASN A 116 -2.63 -14.08 3.70
CA ASN A 116 -1.36 -14.47 4.30
C ASN A 116 -1.06 -13.63 5.55
N ILE A 117 -1.34 -12.32 5.52
CA ILE A 117 -1.22 -11.46 6.71
C ILE A 117 -2.13 -11.94 7.84
N TRP A 118 -3.40 -12.28 7.52
CA TRP A 118 -4.35 -12.76 8.52
C TRP A 118 -3.90 -14.08 9.18
N ASN A 119 -3.26 -14.95 8.41
CA ASN A 119 -2.81 -16.26 8.86
C ASN A 119 -1.39 -16.28 9.45
N ASP A 120 -0.69 -15.14 9.47
CA ASP A 120 0.76 -15.05 9.75
C ASP A 120 1.65 -15.89 8.80
N ASP A 121 1.19 -16.07 7.55
CA ASP A 121 1.94 -16.77 6.51
C ASP A 121 3.01 -15.86 5.87
N LYS A 122 3.84 -16.45 4.99
CA LYS A 122 4.80 -15.71 4.17
C LYS A 122 4.06 -14.75 3.23
N ILE A 123 4.39 -13.46 3.30
CA ILE A 123 3.86 -12.42 2.40
C ILE A 123 4.73 -12.40 1.14
N ASP A 124 4.10 -12.32 -0.02
CA ASP A 124 4.80 -12.19 -1.29
C ASP A 124 5.13 -10.71 -1.53
N LEU A 125 6.41 -10.37 -1.43
CA LEU A 125 6.93 -9.02 -1.66
C LEU A 125 7.40 -8.79 -3.11
N PHE A 126 7.27 -9.79 -3.99
CA PHE A 126 7.83 -9.69 -5.34
C PHE A 126 7.03 -8.75 -6.25
N LYS A 127 7.80 -8.02 -7.06
CA LYS A 127 7.35 -7.08 -8.09
C LYS A 127 6.70 -7.87 -9.23
N PHE A 128 5.45 -7.55 -9.57
CA PHE A 128 4.96 -7.88 -10.92
C PHE A 128 5.64 -6.91 -11.89
N PHE A 129 6.34 -7.52 -12.85
CA PHE A 129 7.29 -7.01 -13.84
C PHE A 129 7.11 -5.55 -14.32
#